data_AF-A0A0C2WVZ1-F1
#
_entry.id   AF-A0A0C2WVZ1-F1
#
_cell.length_a   1.000
_cell.length_b   1.000
_cell.length_c   1.000
_cell.angle_alpha   90.00
_cell.angle_beta   90.00
_cell.angle_gamma   90.00
#
_symmetry.space_group_name_H-M   'P 1'
#
loop_
_entity.id
_entity.type
_entity.pdbx_description
1 polymer ?
#
loop_
_entity_poly.entity_id
_entity_poly.type
_entity_poly.pdbx_seq_one_letter_code
_entity_poly.pdbx_strand_id
1 'polypeptide(L)'
;MIQIAPDKCPSDSSDYDPEINIGIGARYVENDLDRNNRVITAATGNYNDWYFDLAVALANDYAVCTRHSNLGYLQNMFSGYLQGFDVSGLNMASTTIIAERASRV
;
A
#
# COMPACT_ATOMS: atom_id res chain seq x y z
N MET A 1 -9.93 -9.33 -6.76
CA MET A 1 -9.62 -8.05 -7.43
C MET A 1 -8.74 -7.20 -6.52
N ILE A 2 -7.84 -6.43 -7.11
CA ILE A 2 -6.84 -5.57 -6.48
C ILE A 2 -7.14 -4.15 -6.95
N GLN A 3 -6.93 -3.16 -6.08
CA GLN A 3 -7.24 -1.76 -6.34
C GLN A 3 -6.25 -1.16 -7.36
N ILE A 4 -6.57 -1.26 -8.65
CA ILE A 4 -5.80 -0.65 -9.74
C ILE A 4 -6.45 0.70 -10.09
N ALA A 5 -5.63 1.71 -10.37
CA ALA A 5 -6.12 3.01 -10.79
C ALA A 5 -6.59 2.97 -12.26
N PRO A 6 -7.61 3.75 -12.67
CA PRO A 6 -8.19 3.68 -14.02
C PRO A 6 -7.20 3.93 -15.16
N ASP A 7 -6.16 4.71 -14.93
CA ASP A 7 -5.07 4.99 -15.89
C ASP A 7 -4.19 3.76 -16.16
N LYS A 8 -4.19 2.78 -15.25
CA LYS A 8 -3.48 1.51 -15.36
C LYS A 8 -4.32 0.42 -16.01
N CYS A 9 -5.60 0.69 -16.27
CA CYS A 9 -6.54 -0.25 -16.86
C CYS A 9 -6.48 -0.21 -18.39
N PRO A 10 -6.60 -1.36 -19.07
CA PRO A 10 -6.76 -1.40 -20.52
C PRO A 10 -8.03 -0.66 -20.94
N SER A 11 -8.03 -0.08 -22.15
CA SER A 11 -9.15 0.73 -22.65
C SER A 11 -10.43 -0.05 -22.94
N ASP A 12 -10.39 -1.38 -22.88
CA ASP A 12 -11.49 -2.30 -23.22
C ASP A 12 -12.29 -2.79 -22.00
N SER A 13 -12.09 -2.18 -20.82
CA SER A 13 -12.77 -2.53 -19.56
C SER A 13 -12.52 -3.96 -19.06
N SER A 14 -11.49 -4.63 -19.57
CA SER A 14 -11.13 -5.98 -19.14
C SER A 14 -10.63 -6.05 -17.69
N ASP A 15 -10.35 -4.91 -17.06
CA ASP A 15 -9.90 -4.77 -15.68
C ASP A 15 -10.95 -5.10 -14.62
N TYR A 16 -12.22 -5.25 -15.02
CA TYR A 16 -13.27 -5.81 -14.15
C TYR A 16 -13.22 -7.34 -14.06
N ASP A 17 -12.56 -8.00 -15.02
CA ASP A 17 -12.31 -9.43 -14.93
C ASP A 17 -11.28 -9.70 -13.81
N PRO A 18 -11.58 -10.58 -12.85
CA PRO A 18 -10.74 -10.78 -11.68
C PRO A 18 -9.35 -11.32 -12.03
N GLU A 19 -9.21 -12.16 -13.06
CA GLU A 19 -7.92 -12.72 -13.46
C GLU A 19 -7.05 -11.63 -14.11
N ILE A 20 -7.63 -10.87 -15.04
CA ILE A 20 -6.94 -9.76 -15.70
C ILE A 20 -6.54 -8.70 -14.69
N ASN A 21 -7.44 -8.35 -13.77
CA ASN A 21 -7.20 -7.39 -12.71
C ASN A 21 -6.03 -7.82 -11.82
N ILE A 22 -6.03 -9.07 -11.34
CA ILE A 22 -4.92 -9.59 -10.52
C ILE A 22 -3.62 -9.62 -11.33
N GLY A 23 -3.67 -10.02 -12.60
CA GLY A 23 -2.51 -10.06 -13.49
C GLY A 23 -1.89 -8.69 -13.73
N ILE A 24 -2.70 -7.65 -13.95
CA ILE A 24 -2.24 -6.26 -14.07
C ILE A 24 -1.60 -5.81 -12.76
N GLY A 25 -2.30 -5.99 -11.64
CA GLY A 25 -1.80 -5.60 -10.32
C GLY A 25 -0.46 -6.24 -9.99
N ALA A 26 -0.31 -7.55 -10.25
CA ALA A 26 0.93 -8.28 -10.01
C ALA A 26 2.11 -7.75 -10.84
N ARG A 27 1.88 -7.41 -12.12
CA ARG A 27 2.91 -6.80 -12.98
C ARG A 27 3.36 -5.43 -12.49
N TYR A 28 2.43 -4.62 -11.97
CA TYR A 28 2.79 -3.34 -11.37
C TYR A 28 3.63 -3.52 -10.11
N VAL A 29 3.26 -4.46 -9.23
CA VAL A 29 4.06 -4.80 -8.04
C VAL A 29 5.46 -5.29 -8.43
N GLU A 30 5.59 -6.12 -9.46
CA GLU A 30 6.90 -6.58 -9.95
C GLU A 30 7.78 -5.41 -10.44
N ASN A 31 7.20 -4.49 -11.22
CA ASN A 31 7.91 -3.29 -11.67
C ASN A 31 8.36 -2.41 -10.49
N ASP A 32 7.52 -2.24 -9.47
CA ASP A 32 7.86 -1.46 -8.29
C ASP A 32 8.91 -2.18 -7.43
N LEU A 33 8.90 -3.51 -7.37
CA LEU A 33 9.97 -4.29 -6.73
C LEU A 33 11.31 -4.05 -7.44
N ASP A 34 11.36 -4.14 -8.76
CA ASP A 34 12.60 -3.92 -9.51
C ASP A 34 13.13 -2.49 -9.33
N ARG A 35 12.26 -1.48 -9.31
CA ARG A 35 12.63 -0.07 -9.04
C ARG A 35 13.15 0.17 -7.63
N ASN A 36 12.73 -0.64 -6.66
CA ASN A 36 13.07 -0.48 -5.25
C ASN A 36 14.12 -1.49 -4.77
N ASN A 37 14.98 -2.01 -5.66
CA ASN A 37 15.98 -3.02 -5.31
C ASN A 37 15.39 -4.23 -4.57
N ARG A 38 14.16 -4.61 -4.94
CA ARG A 38 13.37 -5.69 -4.35
C ARG A 38 13.05 -5.52 -2.86
N VAL A 39 13.14 -4.30 -2.33
CA VAL A 39 12.67 -3.96 -0.98
C VAL A 39 11.15 -3.90 -1.00
N ILE A 40 10.52 -4.95 -0.46
CA ILE A 40 9.06 -5.16 -0.51
C ILE A 40 8.29 -3.98 0.08
N THR A 41 8.70 -3.48 1.26
CA THR A 41 8.00 -2.36 1.92
C THR A 41 7.99 -1.09 1.06
N ALA A 42 9.10 -0.80 0.38
CA ALA A 42 9.20 0.36 -0.49
C ALA A 42 8.37 0.16 -1.78
N ALA A 43 8.40 -1.03 -2.37
CA ALA A 43 7.57 -1.36 -3.52
C ALA A 43 6.07 -1.28 -3.20
N THR A 44 5.62 -1.84 -2.07
CA THR A 44 4.23 -1.75 -1.61
C THR A 44 3.81 -0.31 -1.35
N GLY A 45 4.70 0.52 -0.81
CA GLY A 45 4.42 1.94 -0.64
C GLY A 45 4.22 2.65 -1.98
N ASN A 46 5.13 2.45 -2.93
CA ASN A 46 5.07 3.08 -4.25
C ASN A 46 3.83 2.65 -5.05
N TYR A 47 3.32 1.43 -4.84
CA TYR A 47 2.06 0.97 -5.45
C TYR A 47 0.87 1.88 -5.08
N ASN A 48 0.90 2.48 -3.89
CA ASN A 48 -0.05 3.49 -3.41
C ASN A 48 0.55 4.89 -3.40
N ASP A 49 1.54 5.18 -4.26
CA ASP A 49 2.18 6.50 -4.40
C ASP A 49 2.89 7.03 -3.14
N TRP A 50 3.22 6.18 -2.17
CA TRP A 50 4.10 6.51 -1.05
C TRP A 50 5.58 6.27 -1.43
N TYR A 51 6.46 7.21 -1.12
CA TYR A 51 7.90 7.11 -1.44
C TYR A 51 8.78 7.68 -0.32
N PHE A 52 10.07 7.29 -0.31
CA PHE A 52 11.07 7.84 0.60
C PHE A 52 11.21 9.35 0.38
N ASP A 53 11.13 10.14 1.44
CA ASP A 53 11.07 11.62 1.46
C ASP A 53 9.69 12.26 1.24
N LEU A 54 8.61 11.48 1.15
CA LEU A 54 7.27 12.04 1.25
C LEU A 54 7.10 12.76 2.59
N ALA A 55 6.63 14.01 2.56
CA ALA A 55 6.48 14.81 3.77
C ALA A 55 5.60 14.09 4.79
N VAL A 56 6.05 14.04 6.05
CA VAL A 56 5.38 13.33 7.15
C VAL A 56 3.90 13.72 7.26
N ALA A 57 3.55 14.99 7.04
CA ALA A 57 2.17 15.45 7.07
C ALA A 57 1.30 14.86 5.95
N LEU A 58 1.87 14.65 4.75
CA LEU A 58 1.17 14.03 3.62
C LEU A 58 1.06 12.51 3.81
N ALA A 59 2.14 11.88 4.30
CA ALA A 59 2.17 10.44 4.56
C ALA A 59 1.18 10.02 5.68
N ASN A 60 0.86 10.93 6.59
CA ASN A 60 -0.05 10.72 7.73
C ASN A 60 -1.48 11.22 7.48
N ASP A 61 -1.79 11.71 6.27
CA ASP A 61 -3.14 12.13 5.94
C ASP A 61 -4.05 10.89 5.83
N TYR A 62 -5.25 10.97 6.40
CA TYR A 62 -6.17 9.84 6.46
C TYR A 62 -6.65 9.44 5.06
N ALA A 63 -6.76 8.14 4.83
CA ALA A 63 -7.25 7.56 3.58
C ALA A 63 -8.76 7.87 3.39
N VAL A 64 -9.08 8.98 2.74
CA VAL A 64 -10.32 9.06 1.94
C VAL A 64 -10.04 8.43 0.58
N CYS A 65 -11.05 7.83 -0.08
CA CYS A 65 -10.85 7.07 -1.34
C CYS A 65 -10.12 7.85 -2.45
N THR A 66 -10.05 9.18 -2.37
CA THR A 66 -9.37 10.06 -3.32
C THR A 66 -7.93 10.40 -2.94
N ARG A 67 -7.45 10.02 -1.75
CA ARG A 67 -6.10 10.31 -1.26
C ARG A 67 -5.25 9.05 -1.35
N HIS A 68 -4.40 9.04 -2.38
CA HIS A 68 -3.27 8.14 -2.51
C HIS A 68 -2.08 8.70 -1.70
N SER A 69 -1.05 7.90 -1.45
CA SER A 69 0.20 8.27 -0.73
C SER A 69 0.15 8.27 0.80
N ASN A 70 -0.46 7.28 1.45
CA ASN A 70 -0.51 7.24 2.93
C ASN A 70 0.09 5.97 3.57
N LEU A 71 0.59 6.14 4.80
CA LEU A 71 1.11 5.05 5.66
C LEU A 71 0.04 4.03 6.05
N GLY A 72 -1.24 4.42 6.06
CA GLY A 72 -2.37 3.54 6.33
C GLY A 72 -2.47 2.40 5.33
N TYR A 73 -2.09 2.61 4.07
CA TYR A 73 -2.04 1.54 3.07
C TYR A 73 -1.04 0.44 3.45
N LEU A 74 0.19 0.82 3.84
CA LEU A 74 1.21 -0.15 4.28
C LEU A 74 0.73 -0.97 5.47
N GLN A 75 0.02 -0.34 6.40
CA GLN A 75 -0.54 -1.01 7.56
C GLN A 75 -1.63 -2.00 7.21
N ASN A 76 -2.58 -1.60 6.34
CA ASN A 76 -3.62 -2.49 5.85
C ASN A 76 -3.02 -3.65 5.06
N MET A 77 -2.00 -3.42 4.25
CA MET A 77 -1.30 -4.49 3.52
C MET A 77 -0.60 -5.46 4.46
N PHE A 78 0.34 -5.00 5.28
CA PHE A 78 1.18 -5.91 6.06
C PHE A 78 0.48 -6.49 7.29
N SER A 79 -0.32 -5.71 8.00
CA SER A 79 -0.99 -6.16 9.23
C SER A 79 -2.43 -6.61 8.98
N GLY A 80 -3.16 -5.95 8.09
CA GLY A 80 -4.52 -6.33 7.73
C GLY A 80 -4.57 -7.57 6.83
N TYR A 81 -4.27 -7.41 5.54
CA TYR A 81 -4.45 -8.44 4.53
C TYR A 81 -3.51 -9.64 4.72
N LEU A 82 -2.23 -9.42 5.05
CA LEU A 82 -1.27 -10.52 5.18
C LEU A 82 -1.32 -11.24 6.53
N GLN A 83 -1.69 -10.56 7.62
CA GLN A 83 -1.66 -11.12 8.98
C GLN A 83 -3.05 -11.29 9.61
N GLY A 84 -4.10 -10.74 9.01
CA GLY A 84 -5.47 -10.83 9.51
C GLY A 84 -5.78 -9.96 10.74
N PHE A 85 -4.96 -8.95 11.05
CA PHE A 85 -5.23 -8.04 12.16
C PHE A 85 -6.19 -6.93 11.75
N ASP A 86 -7.14 -6.60 12.63
CA ASP A 86 -7.91 -5.37 12.49
C ASP A 86 -7.02 -4.17 12.82
N VAL A 87 -6.77 -3.35 11.80
CA VAL A 87 -5.92 -2.15 11.89
C VAL A 87 -6.72 -0.86 11.89
N SER A 88 -8.07 -0.92 11.85
CA SER A 88 -8.94 0.27 11.75
C SER A 88 -8.78 1.26 12.90
N GLY A 89 -8.35 0.79 14.07
CA GLY A 89 -8.04 1.61 15.25
C GLY A 89 -6.56 1.94 15.45
N LEU A 90 -5.66 1.46 14.59
CA LEU A 90 -4.22 1.65 14.73
C LEU A 90 -3.76 2.80 13.84
N ASN A 91 -3.05 3.77 14.42
CA ASN A 91 -2.58 4.94 13.69
C ASN A 91 -1.05 4.94 13.63
N MET A 92 -0.46 4.51 12.50
CA MET A 92 1.00 4.53 12.31
C MET A 92 1.60 5.96 12.30
N ALA A 93 0.77 7.00 12.19
CA ALA A 93 1.19 8.39 12.37
C ALA A 93 1.58 8.72 13.82
N SER A 94 1.16 7.91 14.78
CA SER A 94 1.55 8.05 16.18
C SER A 94 2.75 7.14 16.45
N THR A 95 3.91 7.75 16.70
CA THR A 95 5.19 7.12 17.05
C THR A 95 5.12 6.05 18.16
N THR A 96 3.99 5.91 18.84
CA THR A 96 3.76 4.96 19.93
C THR A 96 3.75 3.50 19.49
N ILE A 97 3.20 3.15 18.32
CA ILE A 97 2.97 1.73 17.96
C ILE A 97 4.28 0.98 17.62
N ILE A 98 5.28 1.67 17.04
CA ILE A 98 6.57 1.04 16.73
C ILE A 98 7.38 0.80 18.01
N ALA A 99 7.27 1.67 19.02
CA ALA A 99 7.98 1.53 20.29
C ALA A 99 7.37 0.43 21.20
N GLU A 100 6.07 0.20 21.15
CA GLU A 100 5.39 -0.73 22.08
C GLU A 100 5.53 -2.21 21.69
N ARG A 101 5.88 -2.53 20.44
CA ARG A 101 6.12 -3.92 20.00
C ARG A 101 7.60 -4.33 20.00
N ALA A 102 8.54 -3.38 19.95
CA ALA A 102 9.97 -3.68 20.09
C ALA A 102 10.38 -4.03 21.52
N SER A 103 9.54 -3.76 22.52
CA SER A 103 9.78 -4.08 23.94
C SER A 103 9.19 -5.43 24.38
N ARG A 104 8.60 -6.20 23.45
CA ARG A 104 7.96 -7.50 23.74
C ARG A 104 8.62 -8.68 23.02
N VAL A 105 9.87 -8.53 22.56
CA VAL A 105 10.73 -9.61 22.07
C VAL A 105 11.99 -9.66 22.92
#